data_AF-X1JPV9-F1
#
_entry.id   AF-X1JPV9-F1
#
_cell.length_a   1.000
_cell.length_b   1.000
_cell.length_c   1.000
_cell.angle_alpha   90.00
_cell.angle_beta   90.00
_cell.angle_gamma   90.00
#
_symmetry.space_group_name_H-M   'P 1'
#
loop_
_entity.id
_entity.type
_entity.pdbx_description
1 polymer ?
#
loop_
_entity_poly.entity_id
_entity_poly.type
_entity_poly.pdbx_seq_one_letter_code
_entity_poly.pdbx_strand_id
1 'polypeptide(L)'
;MKFFRFIGSLAFVIGLFTAIFVGGLWHIYYEPTLPWWLKIAIYCLLGGILLVLLTVALEQKKGKAEEEELPTGEMQTRILLQNSAEVPGSEITKVLGLVKGHTIYAIWIGKDLSAIVRLVLGGELIEYTDMMGKARIVASNRMIAQAEELGADAIINIRFVTTSVIGSAAELLAYGTAVKLSKPKTKV
;
A
#
# COMPACT_ATOMS: atom_id res chain seq x y z
N MET A 1 9.74 21.85 -6.27
CA MET A 1 10.23 20.67 -7.06
C MET A 1 9.24 19.52 -7.12
N LYS A 2 8.67 19.02 -5.99
CA LYS A 2 7.65 17.95 -5.99
C LYS A 2 6.40 18.30 -6.84
N PHE A 3 5.96 19.57 -6.78
CA PHE A 3 4.83 20.08 -7.55
C PHE A 3 5.03 20.00 -9.08
N PHE A 4 6.19 20.43 -9.59
CA PHE A 4 6.50 20.35 -11.02
C PHE A 4 6.59 18.91 -11.53
N ARG A 5 7.15 17.98 -10.74
CA ARG A 5 7.18 16.55 -11.07
C ARG A 5 5.77 15.95 -11.14
N PHE A 6 4.90 16.33 -10.21
CA PHE A 6 3.51 15.92 -10.21
C PHE A 6 2.77 16.42 -11.46
N ILE A 7 2.95 17.69 -11.83
CA ILE A 7 2.36 18.25 -13.06
C ILE A 7 2.87 17.52 -14.30
N GLY A 8 4.17 17.31 -14.44
CA GLY A 8 4.74 16.62 -15.60
C GLY A 8 4.25 15.18 -15.72
N SER A 9 4.15 14.47 -14.60
CA SER A 9 3.59 13.13 -14.56
C SER A 9 2.10 13.10 -14.91
N LEU A 10 1.31 14.03 -14.38
CA LEU A 10 -0.11 14.14 -14.68
C LEU A 10 -0.32 14.46 -16.16
N ALA A 11 0.46 15.37 -16.73
CA ALA A 11 0.46 15.70 -18.15
C ALA A 11 0.82 14.48 -19.02
N PHE A 12 1.81 13.68 -18.62
CA PHE A 12 2.17 12.44 -19.30
C PHE A 12 1.03 11.43 -19.29
N VAL A 13 0.41 11.18 -18.12
CA VAL A 13 -0.70 10.22 -18.00
C VAL A 13 -1.91 10.68 -18.80
N ILE A 14 -2.27 11.97 -18.72
CA ILE A 14 -3.36 12.55 -19.51
C ILE A 14 -3.04 12.45 -21.01
N GLY A 15 -1.82 12.78 -21.42
CA GLY A 15 -1.39 12.70 -22.83
C GLY A 15 -1.42 11.28 -23.38
N LEU A 16 -0.97 10.29 -22.60
CA LEU A 16 -1.05 8.88 -22.97
C LEU A 16 -2.51 8.43 -23.09
N PHE A 17 -3.34 8.83 -22.12
CA PHE A 17 -4.76 8.52 -22.12
C PHE A 17 -5.47 9.12 -23.35
N THR A 18 -5.25 10.39 -23.65
CA THR A 18 -5.85 11.04 -24.82
C THR A 18 -5.33 10.42 -26.11
N ALA A 19 -4.04 10.10 -26.22
CA ALA A 19 -3.49 9.43 -27.40
C ALA A 19 -4.17 8.06 -27.65
N ILE A 20 -4.41 7.27 -26.62
CA ILE A 20 -5.00 5.92 -26.75
C ILE A 20 -6.51 5.99 -26.95
N PHE A 21 -7.23 6.64 -26.02
CA PHE A 21 -8.69 6.58 -25.96
C PHE A 21 -9.39 7.65 -26.79
N VAL A 22 -8.68 8.68 -27.25
CA VAL A 22 -9.25 9.71 -28.14
C VAL A 22 -8.58 9.66 -29.50
N GLY A 23 -7.26 9.82 -29.56
CA GLY A 23 -6.50 9.84 -30.81
C GLY A 23 -6.56 8.52 -31.59
N GLY A 24 -6.30 7.40 -30.90
CA GLY A 24 -6.36 6.07 -31.51
C GLY A 24 -7.77 5.73 -32.02
N LEU A 25 -8.79 6.02 -31.22
CA LEU A 25 -10.18 5.83 -31.62
C LEU A 25 -10.59 6.71 -32.82
N TRP A 26 -10.13 7.96 -32.83
CA TRP A 26 -10.33 8.89 -33.95
C TRP A 26 -9.67 8.37 -35.22
N HIS A 27 -8.41 7.94 -35.17
CA HIS A 27 -7.71 7.39 -36.32
C HIS A 27 -8.41 6.13 -36.87
N ILE A 28 -8.78 5.19 -36.01
CA ILE A 28 -9.48 3.95 -36.40
C ILE A 28 -10.83 4.25 -37.09
N TYR A 29 -11.51 5.32 -36.66
CA TYR A 29 -12.77 5.72 -37.25
C TYR A 29 -12.60 6.09 -38.73
N TYR A 30 -11.63 6.97 -39.02
CA TYR A 30 -11.38 7.50 -40.36
C TYR A 30 -10.60 6.55 -41.27
N GLU A 31 -10.01 5.47 -40.75
CA GLU A 31 -9.23 4.52 -41.55
C GLU A 31 -10.13 3.72 -42.52
N PRO A 32 -10.05 3.91 -43.84
CA PRO A 32 -11.00 3.30 -44.78
C PRO A 32 -10.70 1.82 -45.08
N THR A 33 -9.48 1.36 -44.79
CA THR A 33 -8.99 0.02 -45.12
C THR A 33 -9.34 -1.04 -44.07
N LEU A 34 -9.72 -0.63 -42.85
CA LEU A 34 -10.05 -1.56 -41.77
C LEU A 34 -11.47 -2.15 -41.92
N PRO A 35 -11.63 -3.48 -41.89
CA PRO A 35 -12.95 -4.11 -41.86
C PRO A 35 -13.78 -3.64 -40.66
N TRP A 36 -15.09 -3.48 -40.88
CA TRP A 36 -16.01 -2.94 -39.86
C TRP A 36 -16.07 -3.79 -38.58
N TRP A 37 -15.97 -5.11 -38.68
CA TRP A 37 -15.94 -6.01 -37.52
C TRP A 37 -14.70 -5.78 -36.64
N LEU A 38 -13.55 -5.46 -37.25
CA LEU A 38 -12.31 -5.20 -36.54
C LEU A 38 -12.36 -3.84 -35.84
N LYS A 39 -12.96 -2.83 -36.47
CA LYS A 39 -13.24 -1.54 -35.83
C LYS A 39 -14.10 -1.72 -34.58
N ILE A 40 -15.21 -2.46 -34.69
CA ILE A 40 -16.09 -2.76 -33.55
C ILE A 40 -15.33 -3.50 -32.45
N ALA A 41 -14.53 -4.52 -32.80
CA ALA A 41 -13.74 -5.26 -31.82
C ALA A 41 -12.77 -4.34 -31.06
N ILE A 42 -12.08 -3.42 -31.73
CA ILE A 42 -11.16 -2.48 -31.08
C ILE A 42 -11.92 -1.46 -30.21
N TYR A 43 -13.08 -0.95 -30.66
CA TYR A 43 -13.92 -0.08 -29.84
C TYR A 43 -14.44 -0.78 -28.59
N CYS A 44 -14.91 -2.03 -28.71
CA CYS A 44 -15.35 -2.82 -27.57
C CYS A 44 -14.20 -3.11 -26.60
N LEU A 45 -13.00 -3.41 -27.10
CA LEU A 45 -11.82 -3.64 -26.28
C LEU A 45 -11.43 -2.36 -25.51
N LEU A 46 -11.22 -1.25 -26.21
CA LEU A 46 -10.78 0.01 -25.59
C LEU A 46 -11.87 0.63 -24.71
N GLY A 47 -13.13 0.59 -25.14
CA GLY A 47 -14.27 1.05 -24.34
C GLY A 47 -14.47 0.20 -23.09
N GLY A 48 -14.32 -1.13 -23.19
CA GLY A 48 -14.36 -2.04 -22.05
C GLY A 48 -13.24 -1.77 -21.05
N ILE A 49 -12.00 -1.60 -21.52
CA ILE A 49 -10.87 -1.23 -20.66
C ILE A 49 -11.13 0.11 -19.98
N LEU A 50 -11.62 1.11 -20.71
CA LEU A 50 -11.93 2.44 -20.14
C LEU A 50 -12.99 2.34 -19.04
N LEU A 51 -14.05 1.56 -19.27
CA LEU A 51 -15.11 1.34 -18.29
C LEU A 51 -14.54 0.74 -17.00
N VAL A 52 -13.72 -0.31 -17.13
CA VAL A 52 -13.07 -0.97 -15.97
C VAL A 52 -12.16 0.01 -15.21
N LEU A 53 -11.37 0.83 -15.93
CA LEU A 53 -10.52 1.83 -15.29
C LEU A 53 -11.33 2.88 -14.52
N LEU A 54 -12.46 3.33 -15.08
CA LEU A 54 -13.35 4.29 -14.41
C LEU A 54 -14.03 3.69 -13.18
N THR A 55 -14.54 2.45 -13.26
CA THR A 55 -15.18 1.80 -12.11
C THR A 55 -14.18 1.59 -10.97
N VAL A 56 -12.98 1.10 -11.28
CA VAL A 56 -11.91 0.94 -10.27
C VAL A 56 -11.51 2.29 -9.67
N ALA A 57 -11.38 3.35 -10.47
CA ALA A 57 -11.04 4.67 -9.96
C ALA A 57 -12.11 5.23 -8.99
N LEU A 58 -13.38 4.93 -9.23
CA LEU A 58 -14.48 5.29 -8.33
C LEU A 58 -14.44 4.47 -7.03
N GLU A 59 -14.18 3.16 -7.11
CA GLU A 59 -14.02 2.30 -5.94
C GLU A 59 -12.85 2.73 -5.05
N GLN A 60 -11.71 3.09 -5.66
CA GLN A 60 -10.53 3.56 -4.93
C GLN A 60 -10.79 4.85 -4.14
N LYS A 61 -11.63 5.76 -4.65
CA LYS A 61 -12.04 6.96 -3.91
C LYS A 61 -12.83 6.62 -2.64
N LYS A 62 -13.60 5.54 -2.65
CA LYS A 62 -14.36 5.06 -1.49
C LYS A 62 -13.44 4.40 -0.45
N GLY A 63 -12.53 3.53 -0.89
CA GLY A 63 -11.58 2.86 0.01
C GLY A 63 -10.58 3.83 0.69
N LYS A 64 -10.16 4.89 -0.01
CA LYS A 64 -9.29 5.91 0.57
C LYS A 64 -9.94 6.69 1.73
N ALA A 65 -11.26 6.84 1.72
CA ALA A 65 -11.99 7.47 2.81
C ALA A 65 -11.95 6.59 4.08
N GLU A 66 -12.05 5.27 3.94
CA GLU A 66 -11.94 4.30 5.05
C GLU A 66 -10.49 4.15 5.57
N GLU A 67 -9.48 4.35 4.71
CA GLU A 67 -8.07 4.28 5.09
C GLU A 67 -7.57 5.55 5.81
N GLU A 68 -8.13 6.72 5.49
CA GLU A 68 -7.91 7.98 6.23
C GLU A 68 -8.60 8.01 7.60
N GLU A 69 -9.60 7.14 7.82
CA GLU A 69 -10.24 6.92 9.14
C GLU A 69 -9.38 6.06 10.09
N LEU A 70 -8.29 5.45 9.62
CA LEU A 70 -7.30 4.87 10.54
C LEU A 70 -6.65 6.01 11.34
N PRO A 71 -6.68 5.94 12.68
CA PRO A 71 -6.29 7.07 13.52
C PRO A 71 -4.86 7.47 13.20
N THR A 72 -4.71 8.66 12.62
CA THR A 72 -3.41 9.29 12.32
C THR A 72 -2.75 9.85 13.58
N GLY A 73 -3.45 9.80 14.72
CA GLY A 73 -2.85 10.00 16.03
C GLY A 73 -2.06 8.76 16.44
N GLU A 74 -0.92 8.97 17.10
CA GLU A 74 -0.24 7.90 17.81
C GLU A 74 -1.27 7.18 18.69
N MET A 75 -1.70 5.99 18.28
CA MET A 75 -2.50 5.14 19.16
C MET A 75 -1.56 4.82 20.31
N GLN A 76 -1.77 5.48 21.45
CA GLN A 76 -0.97 5.28 22.67
C GLN A 76 -1.32 3.90 23.21
N THR A 77 -0.83 2.90 22.52
CA THR A 77 -1.16 1.50 22.71
C THR A 77 -0.50 1.08 24.00
N ARG A 78 -1.27 0.51 24.92
CA ARG A 78 -0.74 -0.02 26.19
C ARG A 78 0.12 -1.27 25.99
N ILE A 79 0.17 -1.81 24.77
CA ILE A 79 0.93 -3.00 24.40
C ILE A 79 2.37 -2.64 24.09
N LEU A 80 3.30 -3.25 24.82
CA LEU A 80 4.73 -3.13 24.57
C LEU A 80 5.14 -3.91 23.31
N LEU A 81 5.87 -3.27 22.40
CA LEU A 81 6.40 -3.92 21.20
C LEU A 81 7.90 -4.18 21.35
N GLN A 82 8.33 -5.43 21.17
CA GLN A 82 9.74 -5.84 21.27
C GLN A 82 10.15 -6.76 20.13
N ASN A 83 11.38 -6.59 19.63
CA ASN A 83 11.99 -7.51 18.68
C ASN A 83 12.75 -8.65 19.36
N SER A 84 13.10 -8.50 20.65
CA SER A 84 13.64 -9.55 21.51
C SER A 84 12.58 -10.59 21.87
N ALA A 85 13.03 -11.80 22.22
CA ALA A 85 12.14 -12.86 22.71
C ALA A 85 11.68 -12.63 24.16
N GLU A 86 12.35 -11.75 24.89
CA GLU A 86 12.07 -11.46 26.30
C GLU A 86 11.99 -9.96 26.54
N VAL A 87 11.32 -9.57 27.64
CA VAL A 87 11.18 -8.18 28.08
C VAL A 87 12.00 -8.00 29.35
N PRO A 88 13.15 -7.29 29.32
CA PRO A 88 13.97 -7.08 30.50
C PRO A 88 13.18 -6.48 31.67
N GLY A 89 13.32 -7.09 32.86
CA GLY A 89 12.62 -6.64 34.07
C GLY A 89 11.14 -7.03 34.17
N SER A 90 10.61 -7.79 33.20
CA SER A 90 9.26 -8.37 33.26
C SER A 90 9.33 -9.88 33.00
N GLU A 91 8.47 -10.65 33.67
CA GLU A 91 8.36 -12.09 33.44
C GLU A 91 7.15 -12.38 32.55
N ILE A 92 7.30 -13.25 31.56
CA ILE A 92 6.18 -13.66 30.71
C ILE A 92 5.33 -14.67 31.49
N THR A 93 4.11 -14.28 31.85
CA THR A 93 3.19 -15.13 32.63
C THR A 93 2.34 -16.05 31.76
N LYS A 94 2.07 -15.64 30.51
CA LYS A 94 1.31 -16.44 29.55
C LYS A 94 1.65 -16.05 28.12
N VAL A 95 1.80 -17.05 27.25
CA VAL A 95 1.84 -16.87 25.79
C VAL A 95 0.42 -16.97 25.25
N LEU A 96 -0.02 -15.95 24.52
CA LEU A 96 -1.37 -15.85 23.96
C LEU A 96 -1.45 -16.35 22.51
N GLY A 97 -0.32 -16.35 21.80
CA GLY A 97 -0.21 -16.92 20.46
C GLY A 97 0.40 -15.97 19.43
N LEU A 98 0.37 -16.39 18.16
CA LEU A 98 0.83 -15.59 17.03
C LEU A 98 -0.16 -14.46 16.75
N VAL A 99 0.36 -13.24 16.63
CA VAL A 99 -0.36 -12.09 16.09
C VAL A 99 0.31 -11.59 14.83
N LYS A 100 -0.50 -11.07 13.89
CA LYS A 100 -0.04 -10.63 12.58
C LYS A 100 -0.92 -9.52 12.02
N GLY A 101 -0.33 -8.68 11.21
CA GLY A 101 -1.01 -7.68 10.40
C GLY A 101 -0.28 -7.54 9.07
N HIS A 102 -1.03 -7.47 7.98
CA HIS A 102 -0.46 -7.34 6.65
C HIS A 102 -1.19 -6.25 5.87
N THR A 103 -0.52 -5.71 4.86
CA THR A 103 -1.10 -4.75 3.93
C THR A 103 -0.32 -4.79 2.61
N ILE A 104 -0.99 -4.46 1.52
CA ILE A 104 -0.39 -4.35 0.19
C ILE A 104 -0.54 -2.90 -0.26
N TYR A 105 0.59 -2.25 -0.54
CA TYR A 105 0.59 -0.91 -1.11
C TYR A 105 1.09 -0.94 -2.54
N ALA A 106 0.44 -0.15 -3.40
CA ALA A 106 0.84 0.08 -4.77
C ALA A 106 1.25 1.55 -4.97
N ILE A 107 2.25 1.77 -5.81
CA ILE A 107 2.63 3.09 -6.26
C ILE A 107 1.85 3.40 -7.53
N TRP A 108 1.10 4.49 -7.49
CA TRP A 108 0.44 4.98 -8.68
C TRP A 108 1.46 5.38 -9.76
N ILE A 109 1.14 5.06 -11.01
CA ILE A 109 2.00 5.15 -12.20
C ILE A 109 2.77 6.48 -12.31
N GLY A 110 2.15 7.58 -11.88
CA GLY A 110 2.80 8.87 -11.99
C GLY A 110 3.96 9.09 -11.01
N LYS A 111 3.85 8.56 -9.80
CA LYS A 111 4.98 8.55 -8.85
C LYS A 111 6.04 7.55 -9.32
N ASP A 112 5.60 6.44 -9.90
CA ASP A 112 6.47 5.37 -10.37
C ASP A 112 7.40 5.82 -11.50
N LEU A 113 6.90 6.65 -12.44
CA LEU A 113 7.75 7.26 -13.48
C LEU A 113 8.94 8.01 -12.89
N SER A 114 8.71 8.73 -11.79
CA SER A 114 9.78 9.49 -11.15
C SER A 114 10.77 8.61 -10.38
N ALA A 115 10.32 7.45 -9.88
CA ALA A 115 11.18 6.45 -9.30
C ALA A 115 12.03 5.74 -10.37
N ILE A 116 11.48 5.46 -11.54
CA ILE A 116 12.21 4.92 -12.70
C ILE A 116 13.35 5.87 -13.10
N VAL A 117 13.09 7.18 -13.19
CA VAL A 117 14.12 8.17 -13.51
C VAL A 117 15.24 8.16 -12.45
N ARG A 118 14.88 8.07 -11.16
CA ARG A 118 15.86 7.96 -10.05
C ARG A 118 16.66 6.68 -10.09
N LEU A 119 16.05 5.57 -10.49
CA LEU A 119 16.73 4.30 -10.66
C LEU A 119 17.83 4.40 -11.73
N VAL A 120 17.54 5.07 -12.86
CA VAL A 120 18.48 5.25 -13.96
C VAL A 120 19.60 6.23 -13.60
N LEU A 121 19.25 7.38 -13.00
CA LEU A 121 20.22 8.42 -12.65
C LEU A 121 21.00 8.11 -11.36
N GLY A 122 20.58 7.09 -10.62
CA GLY A 122 21.05 6.78 -9.27
C GLY A 122 20.41 7.70 -8.22
N GLY A 123 20.06 7.11 -7.07
CA GLY A 123 19.53 7.83 -5.92
C GLY A 123 18.44 7.05 -5.17
N GLU A 124 18.04 7.58 -4.02
CA GLU A 124 17.00 6.97 -3.20
C GLU A 124 15.62 7.03 -3.88
N LEU A 125 14.91 5.90 -3.87
CA LEU A 125 13.52 5.77 -4.31
C LEU A 125 12.55 6.30 -3.24
N ILE A 126 12.57 7.62 -3.02
CA ILE A 126 11.81 8.30 -1.96
C ILE A 126 10.32 7.89 -1.96
N GLU A 127 9.71 7.75 -3.13
CA GLU A 127 8.31 7.35 -3.26
C GLU A 127 8.06 5.92 -2.73
N TYR A 128 9.00 5.01 -2.94
CA TYR A 128 8.96 3.66 -2.39
C TYR A 128 9.27 3.66 -0.88
N THR A 129 10.20 4.49 -0.42
CA THR A 129 10.50 4.66 1.02
C THR A 129 9.26 5.15 1.79
N ASP A 130 8.58 6.20 1.30
CA ASP A 130 7.35 6.73 1.92
C ASP A 130 6.22 5.69 1.93
N MET A 131 6.04 4.97 0.82
CA MET A 131 5.06 3.89 0.74
C MET A 131 5.34 2.78 1.77
N MET A 132 6.59 2.32 1.88
CA MET A 132 6.97 1.27 2.85
C MET A 132 6.81 1.74 4.29
N GLY A 133 7.03 3.02 4.58
CA GLY A 133 6.74 3.61 5.89
C GLY A 133 5.27 3.51 6.27
N LYS A 134 4.36 3.90 5.35
CA LYS A 134 2.91 3.78 5.54
C LYS A 134 2.46 2.34 5.70
N ALA A 135 2.99 1.45 4.85
CA ALA A 135 2.74 0.02 4.95
C ALA A 135 3.09 -0.52 6.35
N ARG A 136 4.21 -0.07 6.93
CA ARG A 136 4.67 -0.49 8.26
C ARG A 136 3.73 -0.05 9.36
N ILE A 137 3.23 1.17 9.29
CA ILE A 137 2.28 1.68 10.27
C ILE A 137 0.99 0.84 10.22
N VAL A 138 0.41 0.64 9.03
CA VAL A 138 -0.85 -0.10 8.88
C VAL A 138 -0.70 -1.57 9.27
N ALA A 139 0.36 -2.24 8.83
CA ALA A 139 0.61 -3.64 9.21
C ALA A 139 0.83 -3.79 10.73
N SER A 140 1.57 -2.86 11.35
CA SER A 140 1.80 -2.87 12.80
C SER A 140 0.49 -2.64 13.56
N ASN A 141 -0.32 -1.66 13.16
CA ASN A 141 -1.59 -1.36 13.81
C ASN A 141 -2.56 -2.54 13.74
N ARG A 142 -2.63 -3.24 12.61
CA ARG A 142 -3.44 -4.46 12.47
C ARG A 142 -2.94 -5.61 13.36
N MET A 143 -1.62 -5.77 13.48
CA MET A 143 -1.02 -6.74 14.41
C MET A 143 -1.32 -6.40 15.87
N ILE A 144 -1.23 -5.11 16.23
CA ILE A 144 -1.54 -4.59 17.56
C ILE A 144 -3.00 -4.82 17.90
N ALA A 145 -3.93 -4.47 17.00
CA ALA A 145 -5.36 -4.69 17.22
C ALA A 145 -5.67 -6.17 17.52
N GLN A 146 -5.06 -7.10 16.78
CA GLN A 146 -5.19 -8.52 17.07
C GLN A 146 -4.64 -8.90 18.45
N ALA A 147 -3.54 -8.29 18.89
CA ALA A 147 -2.99 -8.51 20.23
C ALA A 147 -3.88 -7.92 21.33
N GLU A 148 -4.54 -6.79 21.08
CA GLU A 148 -5.51 -6.18 22.00
C GLU A 148 -6.74 -7.06 22.19
N GLU A 149 -7.25 -7.68 21.11
CA GLU A 149 -8.34 -8.66 21.18
C GLU A 149 -8.01 -9.87 22.05
N LEU A 150 -6.73 -10.31 22.02
CA LEU A 150 -6.22 -11.37 22.89
C LEU A 150 -5.95 -10.87 24.32
N GLY A 151 -6.08 -9.57 24.57
CA GLY A 151 -5.74 -8.92 25.83
C GLY A 151 -4.26 -8.99 26.14
N ALA A 152 -3.36 -8.90 25.16
CA ALA A 152 -1.92 -8.94 25.40
C ALA A 152 -1.42 -7.69 26.15
N ASP A 153 -0.33 -7.86 26.90
CA ASP A 153 0.40 -6.71 27.48
C ASP A 153 1.64 -6.37 26.62
N ALA A 154 2.15 -7.34 25.86
CA ALA A 154 3.26 -7.14 24.95
C ALA A 154 3.17 -8.05 23.71
N ILE A 155 3.85 -7.63 22.63
CA ILE A 155 4.18 -8.46 21.48
C ILE A 155 5.70 -8.56 21.42
N ILE A 156 6.22 -9.77 21.57
CA ILE A 156 7.65 -10.07 21.53
C ILE A 156 8.02 -10.71 20.19
N ASN A 157 9.32 -10.76 19.92
CA ASN A 157 9.89 -11.36 18.72
C ASN A 157 9.27 -10.82 17.41
N ILE A 158 8.97 -9.51 17.38
CA ILE A 158 8.36 -8.88 16.22
C ILE A 158 9.29 -8.98 15.00
N ARG A 159 8.72 -9.30 13.85
CA ARG A 159 9.39 -9.33 12.54
C ARG A 159 8.55 -8.63 11.50
N PHE A 160 9.24 -8.02 10.55
CA PHE A 160 8.66 -7.46 9.34
C PHE A 160 9.19 -8.22 8.14
N VAL A 161 8.29 -8.60 7.24
CA VAL A 161 8.61 -9.28 5.99
C VAL A 161 7.98 -8.47 4.86
N THR A 162 8.77 -8.22 3.82
CA THR A 162 8.29 -7.61 2.57
C THR A 162 8.27 -8.65 1.47
N THR A 163 7.31 -8.54 0.56
CA THR A 163 7.28 -9.37 -0.67
C THR A 163 6.78 -8.52 -1.83
N SER A 164 7.45 -8.63 -2.98
CA SER A 164 6.95 -8.00 -4.22
C SER A 164 5.74 -8.80 -4.70
N VAL A 165 4.61 -8.14 -4.95
CA VAL A 165 3.36 -8.81 -5.34
C VAL A 165 3.19 -8.75 -6.85
N ILE A 166 3.13 -7.54 -7.39
CA ILE A 166 3.03 -7.23 -8.81
C ILE A 166 3.80 -5.92 -9.03
N GLY A 167 4.27 -5.67 -10.26
CA GLY A 167 5.05 -4.47 -10.59
C GLY A 167 4.54 -3.21 -9.89
N SER A 168 5.43 -2.52 -9.19
CA SER A 168 5.16 -1.29 -8.44
C SER A 168 4.21 -1.45 -7.24
N ALA A 169 4.01 -2.67 -6.75
CA ALA A 169 3.28 -2.98 -5.51
C ALA A 169 4.03 -3.98 -4.61
N ALA A 170 3.94 -3.79 -3.30
CA ALA A 170 4.58 -4.64 -2.32
C ALA A 170 3.67 -4.93 -1.13
N GLU A 171 3.73 -6.16 -0.66
CA GLU A 171 3.18 -6.58 0.62
C GLU A 171 4.16 -6.27 1.74
N LEU A 172 3.62 -5.81 2.87
CA LEU A 172 4.31 -5.81 4.13
C LEU A 172 3.50 -6.59 5.18
N LEU A 173 4.13 -7.61 5.74
CA LEU A 173 3.64 -8.41 6.86
C LEU A 173 4.42 -8.06 8.12
N ALA A 174 3.71 -7.71 9.19
CA ALA A 174 4.22 -7.63 10.55
C ALA A 174 3.67 -8.82 11.35
N TYR A 175 4.52 -9.53 12.10
CA TYR A 175 4.07 -10.60 12.99
C TYR A 175 4.94 -10.70 14.24
N GLY A 176 4.39 -11.32 15.29
CA GLY A 176 5.09 -11.57 16.54
C GLY A 176 4.27 -12.46 17.47
N THR A 177 4.72 -12.62 18.71
CA THR A 177 4.03 -13.43 19.72
C THR A 177 3.41 -12.52 20.78
N ALA A 178 2.10 -12.58 20.92
CA ALA A 178 1.36 -11.89 21.98
C ALA A 178 1.58 -12.59 23.32
N VAL A 179 1.87 -11.82 24.37
CA VAL A 179 2.15 -12.33 25.71
C VAL A 179 1.52 -11.46 26.82
N LYS A 180 1.30 -12.07 27.98
CA LYS A 180 1.01 -11.41 29.25
C LYS A 180 2.29 -11.24 30.06
N LEU A 181 2.45 -10.09 30.69
CA LEU A 181 3.60 -9.80 31.56
C LEU A 181 3.18 -9.84 33.03
N SER A 182 4.12 -10.16 33.92
CA SER A 182 3.92 -10.00 35.35
C SER A 182 3.77 -8.51 35.68
N LYS A 183 2.88 -8.17 36.63
CA LYS A 183 2.76 -6.78 37.09
C LYS A 183 4.12 -6.33 37.65
N PRO A 184 4.60 -5.11 37.33
CA PRO A 184 5.86 -4.63 37.87
C PRO A 184 5.79 -4.69 39.40
N LYS A 185 6.80 -5.31 40.04
CA LYS A 185 6.92 -5.28 41.50
C LYS A 185 7.09 -3.84 41.92
N THR A 186 6.05 -3.25 42.51
CA THR A 186 6.13 -1.93 43.12
C THR A 186 7.22 -2.02 44.19
N LYS A 187 8.32 -1.28 44.03
CA LYS A 187 9.28 -1.10 45.11
C LYS A 187 8.55 -0.35 46.22
N VAL A 188 8.18 -1.07 47.28
CA VAL A 188 7.74 -0.53 48.56
C VAL A 188 8.96 -0.02 49.30
#